data_AF-A0A2S9D2Y1-F1
#
_entry.id   AF-A0A2S9D2Y1-F1
#
_cell.length_a   1.000
_cell.length_b   1.000
_cell.length_c   1.000
_cell.angle_alpha   90.00
_cell.angle_beta   90.00
_cell.angle_gamma   90.00
#
_symmetry.space_group_name_H-M   'P 1'
#
loop_
_entity.id
_entity.type
_entity.pdbx_description
1 polymer ?
#
loop_
_entity_poly.entity_id
_entity_poly.type
_entity_poly.pdbx_seq_one_letter_code
_entity_poly.pdbx_strand_id
1 'polypeptide(L)'
;MKKLFVFIGTSLIIASCNVNYGGYPGRTSYPYPANNTGNRTNTEREYNELIKTYKPETADVLNDLLNSDDPKNPKTSVSVENKSPCNMVLTVSGNNFFKKIPIGTGKIGYTMVPKNQNYRLSGMLCNSTYQSTKFVTTSYSIKLSN
;
A
#
# COMPACT_ATOMS: atom_id res chain seq x y z
N MET A 1 -24.07 -67.46 34.45
CA MET A 1 -24.86 -67.31 35.68
C MET A 1 -24.82 -65.85 36.14
N LYS A 2 -26.00 -65.29 36.45
CA LYS A 2 -26.31 -64.16 37.36
C LYS A 2 -25.50 -62.84 37.31
N LYS A 3 -26.19 -61.82 36.75
CA LYS A 3 -26.43 -60.43 37.21
C LYS A 3 -25.58 -59.86 38.35
N LEU A 4 -25.19 -58.58 38.21
CA LEU A 4 -25.46 -57.53 39.22
C LEU A 4 -25.18 -56.12 38.65
N PHE A 5 -26.17 -55.23 38.79
CA PHE A 5 -26.10 -53.77 38.64
C PHE A 5 -25.70 -53.16 39.98
N VAL A 6 -24.84 -52.13 40.02
CA VAL A 6 -24.83 -51.08 41.07
C VAL A 6 -24.36 -49.73 40.50
N PHE A 7 -25.10 -48.68 40.88
CA PHE A 7 -25.01 -47.24 40.62
C PHE A 7 -23.74 -46.56 41.15
N ILE A 8 -23.28 -45.49 40.49
CA ILE A 8 -22.72 -44.31 41.17
C ILE A 8 -23.18 -43.04 40.42
N GLY A 9 -23.97 -42.21 41.11
CA GLY A 9 -24.34 -40.87 40.67
C GLY A 9 -23.22 -39.88 40.97
N THR A 10 -22.93 -39.01 40.01
CA THR A 10 -22.04 -37.86 40.16
C THR A 10 -22.86 -36.59 40.04
N SER A 11 -23.18 -36.02 41.21
CA SER A 11 -23.58 -34.62 41.35
C SER A 11 -22.34 -33.75 41.14
N LEU A 12 -22.39 -32.85 40.14
CA LEU A 12 -21.35 -31.85 39.91
C LEU A 12 -21.97 -30.45 40.00
N ILE A 13 -21.98 -29.95 41.23
CA ILE A 13 -21.49 -28.64 41.68
C ILE A 13 -21.50 -27.54 40.62
N ILE A 14 -22.47 -26.62 40.74
CA ILE A 14 -22.45 -25.31 40.08
C ILE A 14 -21.63 -24.38 40.97
N ALA A 15 -20.33 -24.25 40.69
CA ALA A 15 -19.48 -23.23 41.27
C ALA A 15 -19.42 -22.04 40.31
N SER A 16 -20.03 -20.93 40.71
CA SER A 16 -19.95 -19.64 40.02
C SER A 16 -18.55 -19.05 40.15
N CYS A 17 -17.83 -18.90 39.04
CA CYS A 17 -16.63 -18.05 38.95
C CYS A 17 -16.99 -16.74 38.26
N ASN A 18 -17.06 -15.66 39.04
CA ASN A 18 -17.00 -14.29 38.55
C ASN A 18 -15.59 -14.04 37.98
N VAL A 19 -15.48 -13.91 36.66
CA VAL A 19 -14.25 -13.44 36.01
C VAL A 19 -14.43 -11.99 35.59
N ASN A 20 -13.86 -11.11 36.41
CA ASN A 20 -13.61 -9.71 36.11
C ASN A 20 -12.43 -9.63 35.14
N TYR A 21 -12.72 -9.52 33.84
CA TYR A 21 -11.71 -9.15 32.87
C TYR A 21 -11.58 -7.63 32.86
N GLY A 22 -10.50 -7.15 33.47
CA GLY A 22 -10.05 -5.78 33.39
C GLY A 22 -10.02 -5.30 31.94
N GLY A 23 -10.56 -4.09 31.74
CA GLY A 23 -10.62 -3.43 30.45
C GLY A 23 -9.23 -3.29 29.83
N TYR A 24 -9.07 -3.91 28.66
CA TYR A 24 -8.04 -3.51 27.72
C TYR A 24 -8.41 -2.13 27.13
N PRO A 25 -7.44 -1.20 26.99
CA PRO A 25 -7.71 0.11 26.41
C PRO A 25 -8.23 -0.04 24.99
N GLY A 26 -9.30 0.71 24.71
CA GLY A 26 -10.05 0.67 23.47
C GLY A 26 -9.14 0.76 22.25
N ARG A 27 -9.31 -0.19 21.33
CA ARG A 27 -8.95 0.01 19.94
C ARG A 27 -9.56 1.33 19.48
N THR A 28 -8.69 2.24 19.04
CA THR A 28 -9.08 3.44 18.32
C THR A 28 -10.06 3.06 17.22
N SER A 29 -11.30 3.54 17.35
CA SER A 29 -12.24 3.54 16.25
C SER A 29 -11.61 4.32 15.10
N TYR A 30 -11.47 3.63 13.97
CA TYR A 30 -11.12 4.24 12.69
C TYR A 30 -12.01 5.48 12.48
N PRO A 31 -11.45 6.67 12.20
CA PRO A 31 -12.27 7.80 11.84
C PRO A 31 -12.89 7.54 10.47
N TYR A 32 -14.21 7.39 10.49
CA TYR A 32 -15.10 7.56 9.35
C TYR A 32 -14.74 8.87 8.61
N PRO A 33 -14.62 8.90 7.27
CA PRO A 33 -14.16 10.09 6.58
C PRO A 33 -15.27 11.15 6.55
N ALA A 34 -15.15 12.12 7.45
CA ALA A 34 -15.79 13.42 7.33
C ALA A 34 -15.03 14.26 6.30
N ASN A 35 -15.74 14.72 5.26
CA ASN A 35 -15.37 15.75 4.29
C ASN A 35 -14.07 15.58 3.48
N ASN A 36 -14.23 15.51 2.16
CA ASN A 36 -13.20 15.36 1.11
C ASN A 36 -12.05 16.39 1.10
N THR A 37 -12.07 17.40 1.97
CA THR A 37 -11.03 18.42 2.11
C THR A 37 -9.77 17.92 2.85
N GLY A 38 -9.88 16.84 3.63
CA GLY A 38 -8.76 16.28 4.41
C GLY A 38 -7.75 15.47 3.58
N ASN A 39 -8.10 15.09 2.36
CA ASN A 39 -7.33 14.12 1.60
C ASN A 39 -6.12 14.77 0.88
N ARG A 40 -6.32 15.99 0.35
CA ARG A 40 -5.22 16.83 -0.18
C ARG A 40 -4.23 17.25 0.90
N THR A 41 -4.70 17.68 2.08
CA THR A 41 -3.81 18.17 3.15
C THR A 41 -2.95 17.05 3.71
N ASN A 42 -3.50 15.83 3.83
CA ASN A 42 -2.73 14.65 4.21
C ASN A 42 -1.69 14.26 3.15
N THR A 43 -2.08 14.29 1.87
CA THR A 43 -1.16 14.03 0.75
C THR A 43 0.01 15.02 0.73
N GLU A 44 -0.26 16.30 0.97
CA GLU A 44 0.76 17.35 0.99
C GLU A 44 1.75 17.15 2.14
N ARG A 45 1.27 16.74 3.33
CA ARG A 45 2.15 16.42 4.46
C ARG A 45 3.05 15.23 4.14
N GLU A 46 2.46 14.14 3.64
CA GLU A 46 3.19 12.93 3.25
C GLU A 46 4.24 13.23 2.17
N TYR A 47 3.87 14.02 1.16
CA TYR A 47 4.79 14.49 0.13
C TYR A 47 6.00 15.23 0.75
N ASN A 48 5.75 16.19 1.64
CA ASN A 48 6.79 17.00 2.26
C ASN A 48 7.73 16.21 3.19
N GLU A 49 7.25 15.12 3.77
CA GLU A 49 8.09 14.20 4.57
C GLU A 49 8.95 13.31 3.66
N LEU A 50 8.34 12.72 2.63
CA LEU A 50 9.03 11.81 1.72
C LEU A 50 10.06 12.53 0.86
N ILE A 51 9.75 13.72 0.33
CA ILE A 51 10.65 14.42 -0.60
C ILE A 51 12.00 14.78 0.02
N LYS A 52 12.06 14.95 1.35
CA LYS A 52 13.30 15.26 2.08
C LYS A 52 14.29 14.09 2.07
N THR A 53 13.78 12.86 2.03
CA THR A 53 14.59 11.63 2.10
C THR A 53 14.61 10.88 0.76
N TYR A 54 13.76 11.28 -0.18
CA TYR A 54 13.63 10.65 -1.48
C TYR A 54 14.91 10.82 -2.31
N LYS A 55 15.52 9.68 -2.65
CA LYS A 55 16.64 9.60 -3.58
C LYS A 55 16.12 9.08 -4.93
N PRO A 56 16.10 9.91 -5.98
CA PRO A 56 15.65 9.48 -7.29
C PRO A 56 16.63 8.49 -7.92
N GLU A 57 16.10 7.42 -8.54
CA GLU A 57 16.89 6.39 -9.26
C GLU A 57 17.17 6.83 -10.72
N THR A 58 17.55 8.09 -10.92
CA THR A 58 17.60 8.71 -12.27
C THR A 58 18.59 7.98 -13.19
N ALA A 59 19.74 7.54 -12.65
CA ALA A 59 20.77 6.87 -13.44
C ALA A 59 20.30 5.49 -13.94
N ASP A 60 19.72 4.67 -13.06
CA ASP A 60 19.23 3.34 -13.42
C ASP A 60 18.07 3.42 -14.42
N VAL A 61 17.17 4.37 -14.22
CA VAL A 61 16.04 4.63 -15.13
C VAL A 61 16.55 5.10 -16.49
N LEU A 62 17.48 6.06 -16.53
CA LEU A 62 18.05 6.52 -17.79
C LEU A 62 18.77 5.38 -18.52
N ASN A 63 19.51 4.55 -17.79
CA ASN A 63 20.20 3.40 -18.35
C ASN A 63 19.22 2.37 -18.93
N ASP A 64 18.10 2.10 -18.25
CA ASP A 64 17.04 1.22 -18.76
C ASP A 64 16.40 1.77 -20.04
N LEU A 65 16.07 3.07 -20.06
CA LEU A 65 15.49 3.74 -21.22
C LEU A 65 16.43 3.76 -22.44
N LEU A 66 17.75 3.84 -22.21
CA LEU A 66 18.76 3.86 -23.29
C LEU A 66 19.09 2.46 -23.81
N ASN A 67 19.15 1.46 -22.93
CA ASN A 67 19.55 0.09 -23.30
C ASN A 67 18.41 -0.78 -23.84
N SER A 68 17.27 -0.17 -24.24
CA SER A 68 16.20 -0.78 -25.03
C SER A 68 15.81 -2.19 -24.58
N ASP A 69 14.98 -2.32 -23.54
CA ASP A 69 14.30 -3.55 -23.12
C ASP A 69 15.16 -4.84 -23.14
N ASP A 70 16.44 -4.75 -22.74
CA ASP A 70 17.33 -5.92 -22.72
C ASP A 70 16.64 -7.09 -21.97
N PRO A 71 16.39 -8.23 -22.66
CA PRO A 71 15.72 -9.37 -22.06
C PRO A 71 16.51 -9.97 -20.89
N LYS A 72 17.81 -9.67 -20.77
CA LYS A 72 18.65 -10.10 -19.64
C LYS A 72 18.49 -9.21 -18.40
N ASN A 73 17.98 -7.98 -18.54
CA ASN A 73 17.76 -7.11 -17.39
C ASN A 73 16.48 -7.53 -16.64
N PRO A 74 16.57 -7.96 -15.37
CA PRO A 74 15.41 -8.42 -14.60
C PRO A 74 14.51 -7.27 -14.13
N LYS A 75 14.92 -6.01 -14.29
CA LYS A 75 14.17 -4.82 -13.90
C LYS A 75 13.94 -3.92 -15.09
N THR A 76 12.93 -3.06 -14.98
CA THR A 76 12.63 -2.01 -15.94
C THR A 76 12.09 -0.77 -15.24
N SER A 77 12.04 0.35 -15.95
CA SER A 77 11.62 1.63 -15.41
C SER A 77 10.13 1.88 -15.57
N VAL A 78 9.54 2.46 -14.53
CA VAL A 78 8.20 3.05 -14.59
C VAL A 78 8.33 4.54 -14.31
N SER A 79 7.83 5.36 -15.23
CA SER A 79 7.80 6.81 -15.12
C SER A 79 6.36 7.32 -15.08
N VAL A 80 6.11 8.30 -14.21
CA VAL A 80 4.79 8.92 -14.05
C VAL A 80 4.96 10.43 -14.02
N GLU A 81 4.41 11.10 -15.02
CA GLU A 81 4.35 12.56 -15.11
C GLU A 81 3.07 13.06 -14.44
N ASN A 82 3.22 13.91 -13.44
CA ASN A 82 2.11 14.60 -12.80
C ASN A 82 1.87 15.95 -13.49
N LYS A 83 0.88 16.03 -14.36
CA LYS A 83 0.46 17.26 -15.04
C LYS A 83 -0.60 18.06 -14.28
N SER A 84 -0.92 17.65 -13.06
CA SER A 84 -1.95 18.30 -12.25
C SER A 84 -1.35 19.43 -11.40
N PRO A 85 -2.14 20.42 -10.93
CA PRO A 85 -1.66 21.53 -10.13
C PRO A 85 -1.34 21.16 -8.66
N CYS A 86 -1.16 19.88 -8.36
CA CYS A 86 -1.13 19.34 -7.01
C CYS A 86 0.02 18.36 -6.87
N ASN A 87 0.71 18.40 -5.74
CA ASN A 87 1.64 17.33 -5.39
C ASN A 87 0.88 16.02 -5.16
N MET A 88 1.54 14.91 -5.41
CA MET A 88 1.01 13.57 -5.15
C MET A 88 2.08 12.67 -4.54
N VAL A 89 1.62 11.62 -3.87
CA VAL A 89 2.45 10.47 -3.50
C VAL A 89 1.92 9.26 -4.26
N LEU A 90 2.72 8.75 -5.19
CA LEU A 90 2.40 7.54 -5.94
C LEU A 90 2.92 6.33 -5.17
N THR A 91 2.01 5.42 -4.81
CA THR A 91 2.35 4.10 -4.30
C THR A 91 2.38 3.10 -5.46
N VAL A 92 3.55 2.51 -5.68
CA VAL A 92 3.79 1.41 -6.61
C VAL A 92 3.92 0.13 -5.78
N SER A 93 2.97 -0.78 -5.94
CA SER A 93 2.95 -2.05 -5.20
C SER A 93 2.81 -3.24 -6.16
N GLY A 94 3.62 -4.28 -5.98
CA GLY A 94 3.59 -5.53 -6.74
C GLY A 94 4.05 -6.70 -5.87
N ASN A 95 4.37 -7.85 -6.46
CA ASN A 95 4.87 -8.99 -5.68
C ASN A 95 6.24 -8.64 -5.09
N ASN A 96 6.35 -8.68 -3.76
CA ASN A 96 7.56 -8.33 -3.01
C ASN A 96 8.16 -6.95 -3.35
N PHE A 97 7.35 -6.02 -3.86
CA PHE A 97 7.78 -4.67 -4.21
C PHE A 97 6.77 -3.67 -3.68
N PHE A 98 7.25 -2.69 -2.93
CA PHE A 98 6.45 -1.58 -2.44
C PHE A 98 7.31 -0.33 -2.39
N LYS A 99 6.90 0.73 -3.07
CA LYS A 99 7.60 2.01 -3.06
C LYS A 99 6.62 3.16 -3.14
N LYS A 100 6.89 4.19 -2.34
CA LYS A 100 6.20 5.49 -2.44
C LYS A 100 7.10 6.49 -3.13
N ILE A 101 6.56 7.21 -4.09
CA ILE A 101 7.27 8.18 -4.91
C ILE A 101 6.56 9.52 -4.74
N PRO A 102 7.17 10.51 -4.07
CA PRO A 102 6.64 11.87 -4.06
C PRO A 102 6.83 12.49 -5.45
N ILE A 103 5.75 12.96 -6.07
CA ILE A 103 5.76 13.58 -7.39
C ILE A 103 5.14 14.97 -7.30
N GLY A 104 5.98 15.99 -7.44
CA GLY A 104 5.54 17.38 -7.41
C GLY A 104 4.71 17.77 -8.63
N THR A 105 4.01 18.89 -8.54
CA THR A 105 3.29 19.52 -9.66
C THR A 105 4.20 19.71 -10.88
N GLY A 106 3.76 19.20 -12.05
CA GLY A 106 4.50 19.32 -13.31
C GLY A 106 5.81 18.53 -13.35
N LYS A 107 6.05 17.62 -12.39
CA LYS A 107 7.26 16.81 -12.31
C LYS A 107 7.00 15.36 -12.72
N ILE A 108 8.09 14.65 -12.99
CA ILE A 108 8.09 13.23 -13.32
C ILE A 108 8.68 12.47 -12.14
N GLY A 109 7.95 11.49 -11.63
CA GLY A 109 8.47 10.50 -10.70
C GLY A 109 8.85 9.24 -11.46
N TYR A 110 9.86 8.53 -10.97
CA TYR A 110 10.35 7.32 -11.62
C TYR A 110 10.89 6.31 -10.60
N THR A 111 10.83 5.04 -10.98
CA THR A 111 11.38 3.93 -10.19
C THR A 111 11.72 2.76 -11.09
N MET A 112 12.71 1.98 -10.67
CA MET A 112 12.95 0.65 -11.21
C MET A 112 12.04 -0.36 -10.53
N VAL A 113 11.49 -1.28 -11.32
CA VAL A 113 10.61 -2.36 -10.87
C VAL A 113 11.01 -3.69 -11.53
N PRO A 114 10.95 -4.84 -10.85
CA PRO A 114 11.15 -6.12 -11.51
C PRO A 114 10.13 -6.39 -12.64
N LYS A 115 10.59 -7.01 -13.74
CA LYS A 115 9.75 -7.32 -14.92
C LYS A 115 8.78 -8.49 -14.66
N ASN A 116 7.88 -8.68 -15.62
CA ASN A 116 7.01 -9.85 -15.78
C ASN A 116 6.03 -10.06 -14.61
N GLN A 117 5.52 -8.96 -14.06
CA GLN A 117 4.53 -9.02 -13.00
C GLN A 117 3.56 -7.84 -13.01
N ASN A 118 2.49 -8.00 -12.24
CA ASN A 118 1.46 -6.97 -12.07
C ASN A 118 1.86 -5.97 -10.98
N TYR A 119 1.71 -4.70 -11.31
CA TYR A 119 1.85 -3.58 -10.39
C TYR A 119 0.54 -2.83 -10.26
N ARG A 120 0.14 -2.56 -9.02
CA ARG A 120 -0.90 -1.60 -8.68
C ARG A 120 -0.24 -0.25 -8.42
N LEU A 121 -0.56 0.72 -9.27
CA LEU A 121 -0.20 2.12 -9.17
C LEU A 121 -1.37 2.85 -8.54
N SER A 122 -1.16 3.48 -7.40
CA SER A 122 -2.23 4.16 -6.68
C SER A 122 -1.75 5.45 -6.02
N GLY A 123 -2.62 6.43 -5.89
CA GLY A 123 -2.27 7.69 -5.22
C GLY A 123 -3.41 8.68 -5.26
N MET A 124 -3.22 9.77 -4.55
CA MET A 124 -4.16 10.90 -4.54
C MET A 124 -3.66 12.04 -5.40
N LEU A 125 -4.52 12.57 -6.25
CA LEU A 125 -4.24 13.67 -7.15
C LEU A 125 -5.35 14.73 -7.06
N CYS A 126 -5.07 15.89 -6.48
CA CYS A 126 -6.04 16.99 -6.37
C CYS A 126 -7.41 16.63 -5.75
N ASN A 127 -7.51 15.62 -4.87
CA ASN A 127 -8.73 15.02 -4.30
C ASN A 127 -9.36 13.85 -5.10
N SER A 128 -8.83 13.53 -6.28
CA SER A 128 -9.20 12.32 -7.01
C SER A 128 -8.26 11.18 -6.64
N THR A 129 -8.80 9.97 -6.52
CA THR A 129 -7.99 8.78 -6.29
C THR A 129 -7.64 8.15 -7.63
N TYR A 130 -6.35 8.10 -7.94
CA TYR A 130 -5.84 7.33 -9.06
C TYR A 130 -5.57 5.89 -8.61
N GLN A 131 -6.07 4.91 -9.35
CA GLN A 131 -5.71 3.50 -9.20
C GLN A 131 -5.67 2.82 -10.57
N SER A 132 -4.59 2.10 -10.86
CA SER A 132 -4.46 1.29 -12.06
C SER A 132 -3.61 0.06 -11.78
N THR A 133 -4.01 -1.08 -12.34
CA THR A 133 -3.17 -2.28 -12.37
C THR A 133 -2.58 -2.44 -13.77
N LYS A 134 -1.27 -2.69 -13.86
CA LYS A 134 -0.55 -2.87 -15.12
C LYS A 134 0.42 -4.04 -15.01
N PHE A 135 0.45 -4.87 -16.04
CA PHE A 135 1.48 -5.89 -16.20
C PHE A 135 2.69 -5.23 -16.87
N VAL A 136 3.83 -5.23 -16.19
CA VAL A 136 5.03 -4.50 -16.63
C VAL A 136 6.09 -5.49 -17.10
N THR A 137 6.37 -5.47 -18.40
CA THR A 137 7.42 -6.29 -19.06
C THR A 137 8.58 -5.45 -19.56
N THR A 138 8.31 -4.18 -19.88
CA THR A 138 9.21 -3.21 -20.52
C THR A 138 9.03 -1.85 -19.88
N SER A 139 9.85 -0.88 -20.26
CA SER A 139 9.78 0.46 -19.69
C SER A 139 8.39 1.07 -19.95
N TYR A 140 7.77 1.66 -18.92
CA TYR A 140 6.40 2.15 -19.01
C TYR A 140 6.30 3.61 -18.54
N SER A 141 5.53 4.42 -19.27
CA SER A 141 5.33 5.83 -18.96
C SER A 141 3.85 6.19 -18.93
N ILE A 142 3.44 6.97 -17.92
CA ILE A 142 2.07 7.43 -17.75
C ILE A 142 2.07 8.93 -17.50
N LYS A 143 1.06 9.63 -18.04
CA LYS A 143 0.78 11.02 -17.73
C LYS A 143 -0.53 11.09 -16.96
N LEU A 144 -0.50 11.70 -15.79
CA LEU A 144 -1.67 11.90 -14.94
C LEU A 144 -2.07 13.37 -14.96
N SER A 145 -3.34 13.62 -15.27
CA SER A 145 -3.98 14.92 -15.19
C SER A 145 -5.24 14.83 -14.34
N ASN A 146 -5.65 15.95 -13.76
CA ASN A 146 -6.92 16.10 -13.04
C ASN A 146 -7.92 16.86 -13.89
#